data_AF-A0A3D0UJZ3-F1
#
_entry.id   AF-A0A3D0UJZ3-F1
#
_cell.length_a   1.000
_cell.length_b   1.000
_cell.length_c   1.000
_cell.angle_alpha   90.00
_cell.angle_beta   90.00
_cell.angle_gamma   90.00
#
_symmetry.space_group_name_H-M   'P 1'
#
loop_
_entity.id
_entity.type
_entity.pdbx_description
1 polymer ?
#
loop_
_entity_poly.entity_id
_entity_poly.type
_entity_poly.pdbx_seq_one_letter_code
_entity_poly.pdbx_strand_id
1 'polypeptide(L)'
;MAFTWTGMSGFLIAGFAGLAVAIFSLSWLQDWAHKIAWVSLAFFTAGLAMSIIAAGINWGAVFWQEPRTNSALQILAAGLMVQVANSWAIPYRLKGTLNFFLAVFLIWLIQITPLVLHPGNAARSTTSMAIRFTFFALYALCTLAAAWIVITWQGNHHISRIPGEVQS
;
A
#
# COMPACT_ATOMS: atom_id res chain seq x y z
N MET A 1 0.09 12.43 -3.37
CA MET A 1 -0.14 11.45 -4.46
C MET A 1 0.94 10.37 -4.56
N ALA A 2 2.24 10.72 -4.53
CA ALA A 2 3.33 9.71 -4.63
C ALA A 2 3.21 8.60 -3.55
N PHE A 3 3.02 8.97 -2.29
CA PHE A 3 2.76 8.04 -1.18
C PHE A 3 1.58 7.09 -1.44
N THR A 4 0.45 7.63 -1.92
CA THR A 4 -0.74 6.82 -2.25
C THR A 4 -0.44 5.82 -3.36
N TRP A 5 0.27 6.24 -4.42
CA TRP A 5 0.69 5.34 -5.49
C TRP A 5 1.64 4.26 -5.00
N THR A 6 2.60 4.60 -4.15
CA THR A 6 3.51 3.62 -3.54
C THR A 6 2.74 2.60 -2.70
N GLY A 7 1.80 3.05 -1.87
CA GLY A 7 0.93 2.16 -1.10
C GLY A 7 0.06 1.26 -1.97
N MET A 8 -0.56 1.79 -3.03
CA MET A 8 -1.37 0.99 -3.96
C MET A 8 -0.52 -0.06 -4.69
N SER A 9 0.62 0.33 -5.25
CA SER A 9 1.53 -0.59 -5.93
C SER A 9 2.03 -1.69 -4.99
N GLY A 10 2.35 -1.33 -3.74
CA GLY A 10 2.76 -2.29 -2.73
C GLY A 10 1.65 -3.27 -2.33
N PHE A 11 0.39 -2.81 -2.21
CA PHE A 11 -0.75 -3.71 -2.00
C PHE A 11 -0.95 -4.68 -3.17
N LEU A 12 -0.75 -4.22 -4.41
CA LEU A 12 -0.81 -5.10 -5.58
C LEU A 12 0.30 -6.16 -5.53
N ILE A 13 1.54 -5.75 -5.26
CA ILE A 13 2.69 -6.67 -5.14
C ILE A 13 2.43 -7.70 -4.03
N ALA A 14 1.99 -7.26 -2.85
CA ALA A 14 1.65 -8.15 -1.76
C ALA A 14 0.47 -9.07 -2.07
N GLY A 15 -0.54 -8.58 -2.81
CA GLY A 15 -1.70 -9.38 -3.21
C GLY A 15 -1.35 -10.47 -4.23
N PHE A 16 -0.55 -10.15 -5.24
CA PHE A 16 -0.08 -11.15 -6.21
C PHE A 16 0.93 -12.12 -5.61
N ALA A 17 1.81 -11.66 -4.71
CA ALA A 17 2.62 -12.56 -3.90
C ALA A 17 1.72 -13.46 -3.01
N GLY A 18 0.67 -12.90 -2.44
CA GLY A 18 -0.36 -13.61 -1.68
C GLY A 18 -1.07 -14.69 -2.50
N LEU A 19 -1.36 -14.44 -3.78
CA LEU A 19 -1.90 -15.46 -4.69
C LEU A 19 -0.93 -16.64 -4.83
N ALA A 20 0.36 -16.38 -5.04
CA ALA A 20 1.36 -17.44 -5.08
C ALA A 20 1.44 -18.20 -3.75
N VAL A 21 1.35 -17.52 -2.60
CA VAL A 21 1.24 -18.17 -1.28
C VAL A 21 -0.02 -19.03 -1.16
N ALA A 22 -1.16 -18.56 -1.66
CA ALA A 22 -2.43 -19.30 -1.60
C ALA A 22 -2.37 -20.63 -2.38
N ILE A 23 -1.68 -20.61 -3.53
CA ILE A 23 -1.51 -21.77 -4.40
C ILE A 23 -0.44 -22.72 -3.85
N PHE A 24 0.74 -22.19 -3.50
CA PHE A 24 1.94 -22.99 -3.22
C PHE A 24 2.30 -23.10 -1.73
N SER A 25 1.59 -22.41 -0.84
CA SER A 25 1.82 -22.41 0.63
C SER A 25 3.25 -22.03 1.05
N LEU A 26 3.89 -21.13 0.30
CA LEU A 26 5.28 -20.71 0.51
C LEU A 26 5.40 -19.79 1.74
N SER A 27 5.94 -20.30 2.85
CA SER A 27 6.11 -19.55 4.10
C SER A 27 7.04 -18.35 3.96
N TRP A 28 8.17 -18.50 3.26
CA TRP A 28 9.11 -17.40 3.02
C TRP A 28 8.45 -16.26 2.26
N LEU A 29 7.67 -16.56 1.22
CA LEU A 29 6.98 -15.56 0.40
C LEU A 29 5.86 -14.88 1.20
N GLN A 30 5.20 -15.62 2.09
CA GLN A 30 4.22 -15.06 3.00
C GLN A 30 4.84 -14.06 3.98
N ASP A 31 6.04 -14.34 4.49
CA ASP A 31 6.76 -13.42 5.38
C ASP A 31 7.12 -12.11 4.66
N TRP A 32 7.46 -12.17 3.36
CA TRP A 32 7.68 -10.98 2.53
C TRP A 32 6.36 -10.25 2.24
N ALA A 33 5.34 -10.98 1.77
CA ALA A 33 4.03 -10.40 1.45
C ALA A 33 3.45 -9.67 2.66
N HIS A 34 3.55 -10.24 3.87
CA HIS A 34 3.10 -9.60 5.10
C HIS A 34 3.81 -8.25 5.36
N LYS A 35 5.14 -8.21 5.23
CA LYS A 35 5.93 -6.98 5.47
C LYS A 35 5.62 -5.92 4.43
N ILE A 36 5.59 -6.30 3.15
CA ILE A 36 5.23 -5.41 2.05
C ILE A 36 3.84 -4.82 2.30
N ALA A 37 2.88 -5.63 2.73
CA ALA A 37 1.51 -5.19 2.90
C ALA A 37 1.32 -4.22 4.09
N TRP A 38 2.07 -4.39 5.20
CA TRP A 38 2.12 -3.41 6.29
C TRP A 38 2.77 -2.08 5.88
N VAL A 39 3.92 -2.14 5.18
CA VAL A 39 4.58 -0.93 4.68
C VAL A 39 3.67 -0.20 3.68
N SER A 40 2.99 -0.95 2.82
CA SER A 40 2.01 -0.42 1.86
C SER A 40 0.85 0.30 2.56
N LEU A 41 0.33 -0.29 3.64
CA LEU A 41 -0.70 0.34 4.48
C LEU A 41 -0.22 1.66 5.07
N ALA A 42 1.00 1.72 5.60
CA ALA A 42 1.58 2.94 6.15
C ALA A 42 1.72 4.04 5.07
N PHE A 43 2.28 3.72 3.90
CA PHE A 43 2.41 4.66 2.79
C PHE A 43 1.05 5.12 2.24
N PHE A 44 0.09 4.20 2.12
CA PHE A 44 -1.26 4.54 1.67
C PHE A 44 -1.95 5.48 2.65
N THR A 45 -1.84 5.20 3.95
CA THR A 45 -2.39 6.03 5.04
C THR A 45 -1.79 7.43 5.02
N ALA A 46 -0.45 7.53 4.96
CA ALA A 46 0.24 8.81 4.86
C ALA A 46 -0.17 9.58 3.61
N GLY A 47 -0.31 8.89 2.48
CA GLY A 47 -0.79 9.49 1.23
C GLY A 47 -2.22 10.02 1.33
N LEU A 48 -3.12 9.31 2.01
CA LEU A 48 -4.49 9.75 2.26
C LEU A 48 -4.53 10.95 3.21
N ALA A 49 -3.79 10.90 4.33
CA ALA A 49 -3.70 12.01 5.28
C ALA A 49 -3.20 13.31 4.62
N MET A 50 -2.14 13.22 3.83
CA MET A 50 -1.64 14.36 3.07
C MET A 50 -2.66 14.89 2.05
N SER A 51 -3.44 13.99 1.43
CA SER A 51 -4.48 14.38 0.49
C SER A 51 -5.63 15.11 1.20
N ILE A 52 -6.02 14.64 2.38
CA ILE A 52 -7.03 15.28 3.25
C ILE A 52 -6.58 16.69 3.66
N ILE A 53 -5.33 16.86 4.11
CA ILE A 53 -4.78 18.16 4.50
C ILE A 53 -4.77 19.12 3.30
N ALA A 54 -4.24 18.67 2.15
CA ALA A 54 -4.18 19.49 0.95
C ALA A 54 -5.57 19.90 0.45
N ALA A 55 -6.54 18.99 0.48
CA ALA A 55 -7.91 19.27 0.09
C ALA A 55 -8.62 20.20 1.10
N GLY A 56 -8.33 20.06 2.39
CA GLY A 56 -8.80 20.98 3.44
C GLY A 56 -8.33 22.41 3.22
N ILE A 57 -7.02 22.60 2.96
CA ILE A 57 -6.42 23.91 2.72
C ILE A 57 -6.99 24.56 1.46
N ASN A 58 -7.09 23.80 0.38
CA ASN A 58 -7.44 24.39 -0.90
C ASN A 58 -8.98 24.58 -1.05
N TRP A 59 -9.78 23.61 -0.58
CA TRP A 59 -11.20 23.44 -0.99
C TRP A 59 -12.16 23.43 0.22
N GLY A 60 -11.71 23.86 1.40
CA GLY A 60 -12.58 24.05 2.58
C GLY A 60 -13.25 22.77 3.11
N ALA A 61 -12.57 21.63 2.96
CA ALA A 61 -13.04 20.31 3.40
C ALA A 61 -14.23 19.68 2.64
N VAL A 62 -14.62 20.21 1.47
CA VAL A 62 -15.68 19.61 0.61
C VAL A 62 -15.31 18.20 0.10
N PHE A 63 -14.04 17.82 0.18
CA PHE A 63 -13.53 16.51 -0.26
C PHE A 63 -14.16 15.30 0.47
N TRP A 64 -14.76 15.49 1.65
CA TRP A 64 -15.45 14.41 2.39
C TRP A 64 -16.64 13.84 1.62
N GLN A 65 -17.24 14.64 0.73
CA GLN A 65 -18.40 14.25 -0.08
C GLN A 65 -17.96 13.57 -1.39
N GLU A 66 -16.66 13.52 -1.68
CA GLU A 66 -16.17 12.86 -2.89
C GLU A 66 -16.28 11.34 -2.76
N PRO A 67 -16.88 10.65 -3.77
CA PRO A 67 -16.84 9.20 -3.86
C PRO A 67 -15.43 8.63 -3.73
N ARG A 68 -14.43 9.37 -4.25
CA ARG A 68 -13.01 8.97 -4.21
C ARG A 68 -12.43 8.90 -2.80
N THR A 69 -12.79 9.86 -1.93
CA THR A 69 -12.37 9.86 -0.54
C THR A 69 -12.96 8.66 0.19
N ASN A 70 -14.24 8.37 -0.04
CA ASN A 70 -14.92 7.20 0.54
C ASN A 70 -14.27 5.89 0.10
N SER A 71 -13.96 5.72 -1.19
CA SER A 71 -13.27 4.52 -1.67
C SER A 71 -11.87 4.37 -1.07
N ALA A 72 -11.12 5.47 -0.88
CA ALA A 72 -9.82 5.42 -0.22
C ALA A 72 -9.93 4.99 1.26
N LEU A 73 -10.93 5.49 1.99
CA LEU A 73 -11.22 5.07 3.36
C LEU A 73 -11.64 3.59 3.44
N GLN A 74 -12.46 3.11 2.48
CA GLN A 74 -12.83 1.69 2.39
C GLN A 74 -11.61 0.80 2.14
N ILE A 75 -10.70 1.20 1.24
CA ILE A 75 -9.43 0.48 1.00
C ILE A 75 -8.57 0.48 2.27
N LEU A 76 -8.49 1.61 2.98
CA LEU A 76 -7.73 1.70 4.22
C LEU A 76 -8.30 0.77 5.30
N ALA A 77 -9.62 0.78 5.49
CA ALA A 77 -10.30 -0.07 6.46
C ALA A 77 -10.14 -1.56 6.10
N ALA A 78 -10.38 -1.92 4.83
CA ALA A 78 -10.20 -3.29 4.35
C ALA A 78 -8.74 -3.75 4.50
N GLY A 79 -7.79 -2.89 4.15
CA GLY A 79 -6.36 -3.16 4.31
C GLY A 79 -5.98 -3.42 5.76
N LEU A 80 -6.44 -2.57 6.69
CA LEU A 80 -6.20 -2.76 8.12
C LEU A 80 -6.82 -4.07 8.63
N MET A 81 -8.09 -4.35 8.28
CA MET A 81 -8.77 -5.59 8.66
C MET A 81 -8.01 -6.83 8.18
N VAL A 82 -7.56 -6.82 6.92
CA VAL A 82 -6.77 -7.91 6.34
C VAL A 82 -5.43 -8.07 7.05
N GLN A 83 -4.72 -7.00 7.39
CA GLN A 83 -3.45 -7.13 8.11
C GLN A 83 -3.61 -7.61 9.54
N VAL A 84 -4.63 -7.14 10.24
CA VAL A 84 -4.95 -7.63 11.59
C VAL A 84 -5.30 -9.11 11.53
N ALA A 85 -6.15 -9.55 10.60
CA ALA A 85 -6.44 -10.97 10.41
C ALA A 85 -5.18 -11.79 10.07
N ASN A 86 -4.29 -11.26 9.24
CA ASN A 86 -3.03 -11.91 8.87
C ASN A 86 -2.01 -11.98 10.01
N SER A 87 -2.16 -11.15 11.06
CA SER A 87 -1.31 -11.23 12.26
C SER A 87 -1.67 -12.42 13.15
N TRP A 88 -2.86 -13.00 12.99
CA TRP A 88 -3.29 -14.18 13.75
C TRP A 88 -2.66 -15.48 13.23
N ALA A 89 -2.78 -16.52 14.05
CA ALA A 89 -2.30 -17.87 13.76
C ALA A 89 -3.25 -18.61 12.79
N ILE A 90 -3.40 -18.07 11.58
CA ILE A 90 -4.19 -18.67 10.50
C ILE A 90 -3.30 -19.32 9.41
N PRO A 91 -3.81 -20.29 8.62
CA PRO A 91 -3.02 -20.96 7.59
C PRO A 91 -2.48 -20.00 6.53
N TYR A 92 -1.26 -20.26 6.02
CA TYR A 92 -0.62 -19.43 5.00
C TYR A 92 -1.49 -19.22 3.76
N ARG A 93 -2.22 -20.27 3.35
CA ARG A 93 -3.12 -20.18 2.19
C ARG A 93 -4.19 -19.11 2.39
N LEU A 94 -4.80 -19.08 3.56
CA LEU A 94 -5.81 -18.08 3.91
C LEU A 94 -5.20 -16.67 3.96
N LYS A 95 -3.99 -16.52 4.51
CA LYS A 95 -3.30 -15.22 4.51
C LYS A 95 -3.04 -14.70 3.10
N GLY A 96 -2.59 -15.59 2.22
CA GLY A 96 -2.37 -15.30 0.80
C GLY A 96 -3.66 -14.90 0.08
N THR A 97 -4.74 -15.65 0.32
CA THR A 97 -6.07 -15.37 -0.23
C THR A 97 -6.60 -14.01 0.21
N LEU A 98 -6.50 -13.64 1.50
CA LEU A 98 -6.95 -12.34 2.00
C LEU A 98 -6.20 -11.18 1.33
N ASN A 99 -4.88 -11.29 1.17
CA ASN A 99 -4.08 -10.27 0.49
C ASN A 99 -4.44 -10.17 -1.01
N PHE A 100 -4.68 -11.29 -1.67
CA PHE A 100 -5.10 -11.27 -3.07
C PHE A 100 -6.47 -10.59 -3.24
N PHE A 101 -7.45 -10.92 -2.40
CA PHE A 101 -8.75 -10.26 -2.43
C PHE A 101 -8.67 -8.76 -2.12
N LEU A 102 -7.77 -8.34 -1.22
CA LEU A 102 -7.51 -6.91 -1.00
C LEU A 102 -7.01 -6.21 -2.27
N ALA A 103 -6.09 -6.83 -3.01
CA ALA A 103 -5.59 -6.28 -4.27
C ALA A 103 -6.70 -6.21 -5.33
N VAL A 104 -7.53 -7.24 -5.46
CA VAL A 104 -8.69 -7.24 -6.36
C VAL A 104 -9.69 -6.15 -5.98
N PHE A 105 -10.00 -6.02 -4.69
CA PHE A 105 -10.90 -5.00 -4.15
C PHE A 105 -10.39 -3.58 -4.44
N LEU A 106 -9.08 -3.35 -4.26
CA LEU A 106 -8.43 -2.10 -4.62
C LEU A 106 -8.55 -1.79 -6.11
N ILE A 107 -8.26 -2.76 -6.99
CA ILE A 107 -8.39 -2.58 -8.45
C ILE A 107 -9.84 -2.22 -8.79
N TRP A 108 -10.80 -3.01 -8.28
CA TRP A 108 -12.22 -2.83 -8.53
C TRP A 108 -12.70 -1.44 -8.11
N LEU A 109 -12.40 -1.00 -6.88
CA LEU A 109 -12.77 0.33 -6.41
C LEU A 109 -12.17 1.46 -7.26
N ILE A 110 -10.92 1.33 -7.69
CA ILE A 110 -10.27 2.35 -8.54
C ILE A 110 -10.98 2.49 -9.88
N GLN A 111 -11.49 1.39 -10.45
CA GLN A 111 -12.16 1.39 -11.76
C GLN A 111 -13.58 1.97 -11.69
N ILE A 112 -14.33 1.67 -10.63
CA ILE A 112 -15.74 2.08 -10.54
C ILE A 112 -15.96 3.46 -9.93
N THR A 113 -14.97 4.01 -9.22
CA THR A 113 -15.16 5.26 -8.47
C THR A 113 -14.87 6.49 -9.35
N PRO A 114 -15.87 7.32 -9.67
CA PRO A 114 -15.67 8.51 -10.49
C PRO A 114 -14.88 9.59 -9.75
N LEU A 115 -14.10 10.37 -10.50
CA LEU A 115 -13.54 11.65 -10.04
C LEU A 115 -14.53 12.77 -10.43
N VAL A 116 -15.17 13.39 -9.43
CA VAL A 116 -16.20 14.42 -9.66
C VAL A 116 -15.61 15.82 -9.53
N LEU A 117 -14.85 16.07 -8.47
CA LEU A 117 -14.36 17.41 -8.13
C LEU A 117 -12.96 17.67 -8.70
N HIS A 118 -12.09 16.67 -8.77
CA HIS A 118 -10.72 16.85 -9.25
C HIS A 118 -10.55 16.62 -10.76
N PRO A 119 -9.83 17.50 -11.48
CA PRO A 119 -9.38 17.20 -12.85
C PRO A 119 -8.56 15.91 -12.84
N GLY A 120 -8.80 15.04 -13.82
CA GLY A 120 -8.18 13.71 -13.90
C GLY A 120 -6.65 13.76 -13.82
N ASN A 121 -6.07 12.82 -13.05
CA ASN A 121 -4.64 12.55 -12.84
C ASN A 121 -3.69 13.64 -13.40
N ALA A 122 -3.46 14.71 -12.64
CA ALA A 122 -2.60 15.84 -13.03
C ALA A 122 -1.21 15.40 -13.55
N ALA A 123 -0.63 14.33 -12.99
CA ALA A 123 0.65 13.78 -13.44
C ALA A 123 0.61 13.14 -14.85
N ARG A 124 -0.54 12.62 -15.29
CA ARG A 124 -0.69 12.05 -16.63
C ARG A 124 -1.23 13.07 -17.64
N SER A 125 -2.06 14.02 -17.19
CA SER A 125 -2.75 14.99 -18.03
C SER A 125 -2.00 16.33 -18.21
N THR A 126 -0.98 16.63 -17.40
CA THR A 126 -0.18 17.86 -17.57
C THR A 126 0.76 17.79 -18.78
N THR A 127 0.84 18.88 -19.54
CA THR A 127 1.81 19.08 -20.63
C THR A 127 3.20 19.44 -20.13
N SER A 128 3.34 19.87 -18.86
CA SER A 128 4.62 20.27 -18.28
C SER A 128 5.49 19.05 -17.93
N MET A 129 6.62 18.89 -18.64
CA MET A 129 7.57 17.81 -18.41
C MET A 129 8.18 17.84 -17.00
N ALA A 130 8.41 19.03 -16.44
CA ALA A 130 8.98 19.20 -15.10
C ALA A 130 8.06 18.63 -14.00
N ILE A 131 6.75 18.86 -14.10
CA ILE A 131 5.77 18.34 -13.13
C ILE A 131 5.70 16.81 -13.21
N ARG A 132 5.68 16.24 -14.43
CA ARG A 132 5.67 14.78 -14.62
C ARG A 132 6.93 14.14 -14.05
N PHE A 133 8.11 14.69 -14.38
CA PHE A 133 9.38 14.17 -13.90
C PHE A 133 9.45 14.22 -12.37
N THR A 134 9.11 15.35 -11.76
CA THR A 134 9.11 15.51 -10.30
C THR A 134 8.19 14.48 -9.63
N PHE A 135 6.99 14.26 -10.17
CA PHE A 135 6.07 13.25 -9.65
C PHE A 135 6.67 11.83 -9.71
N PHE A 136 7.20 11.42 -10.87
CA PHE A 136 7.76 10.08 -11.04
C PHE A 136 9.04 9.87 -10.24
N ALA A 137 9.89 10.90 -10.13
CA ALA A 137 11.07 10.86 -9.28
C ALA A 137 10.69 10.67 -7.81
N LEU A 138 9.70 11.43 -7.31
CA LEU A 138 9.19 11.25 -5.95
C LEU A 138 8.55 9.88 -5.74
N TYR A 139 7.77 9.39 -6.70
CA TYR A 139 7.19 8.04 -6.63
C TYR A 139 8.26 6.95 -6.62
N ALA A 140 9.31 7.08 -7.43
CA ALA A 140 10.45 6.17 -7.44
C ALA A 140 11.17 6.19 -6.09
N LEU A 141 11.48 7.37 -5.55
CA LEU A 141 12.09 7.52 -4.22
C LEU A 141 11.24 6.92 -3.12
N CYS A 142 9.93 7.17 -3.10
CA CYS A 142 9.02 6.57 -2.12
C CYS A 142 9.00 5.03 -2.23
N THR A 143 9.03 4.50 -3.45
CA THR A 143 9.04 3.05 -3.69
C THR A 143 10.36 2.41 -3.26
N LEU A 144 11.49 3.07 -3.53
CA LEU A 144 12.80 2.65 -3.05
C LEU A 144 12.87 2.70 -1.52
N ALA A 145 12.33 3.75 -0.90
CA ALA A 145 12.23 3.85 0.56
C ALA A 145 11.35 2.74 1.14
N ALA A 146 10.21 2.45 0.54
CA ALA A 146 9.36 1.33 0.95
C ALA A 146 10.08 -0.01 0.84
N ALA A 147 10.78 -0.26 -0.27
CA ALA A 147 11.58 -1.47 -0.46
C ALA A 147 12.70 -1.58 0.58
N TRP A 148 13.40 -0.47 0.85
CA TRP A 148 14.44 -0.41 1.88
C TRP A 148 13.90 -0.75 3.27
N ILE A 149 12.74 -0.21 3.66
CA ILE A 149 12.09 -0.53 4.95
C ILE A 149 11.74 -2.02 5.02
N VAL A 150 11.21 -2.61 3.94
CA VAL A 150 10.89 -4.04 3.91
C VAL A 150 12.17 -4.89 4.04
N ILE A 151 13.24 -4.55 3.31
CA ILE A 151 14.50 -5.29 3.32
C ILE A 151 15.18 -5.22 4.70
N THR A 152 15.24 -4.03 5.30
CA THR A 152 15.81 -3.86 6.65
C THR A 152 14.99 -4.60 7.70
N TRP A 153 13.65 -4.55 7.62
CA TRP A 153 12.79 -5.33 8.48
C TRP A 153 12.97 -6.85 8.29
N GLN A 154 13.16 -7.31 7.05
CA GLN A 154 13.47 -8.71 6.77
C GLN A 154 14.82 -9.13 7.39
N GLY A 155 15.87 -8.33 7.21
CA GLY A 155 17.21 -8.60 7.77
C GLY A 155 17.20 -8.73 9.28
N ASN A 156 16.52 -7.81 9.98
CA ASN A 156 16.41 -7.84 11.44
C ASN A 156 15.70 -9.10 11.96
N HIS A 157 14.69 -9.59 11.24
CA HIS A 157 14.01 -10.84 11.60
C HIS A 157 14.92 -12.08 11.44
N HIS A 158 15.82 -12.09 10.46
CA HIS A 158 16.76 -13.20 10.29
C HIS A 158 17.80 -13.25 11.42
N ILE A 159 18.31 -12.08 11.85
CA ILE A 159 19.29 -11.99 12.95
C ILE A 159 18.67 -12.51 14.26
N SER A 160 17.42 -12.13 14.57
CA SER A 160 16.73 -12.57 15.80
C SER A 160 16.42 -14.08 15.88
N ARG A 161 16.55 -14.83 14.77
CA ARG A 161 16.34 -16.29 14.73
C ARG A 161 17.63 -17.09 14.95
N ILE A 162 18.80 -16.46 14.96
CA ILE A 162 20.06 -17.13 15.31
C ILE A 162 20.12 -17.26 16.84
N PRO A 163 20.00 -18.46 17.42
CA PRO A 163 20.17 -18.62 18.86
C PRO A 163 21.67 -18.51 19.16
N GLY A 164 22.13 -17.35 19.67
CA GLY A 164 23.43 -17.29 20.36
C GLY A 164 24.43 -16.16 20.04
N GLU A 165 24.07 -15.07 19.36
CA GLU A 165 25.01 -13.95 19.14
C GLU A 165 24.31 -12.61 19.43
N VAL A 166 24.71 -11.72 20.35
CA VAL A 166 25.80 -11.62 21.33
C VAL A 166 25.27 -10.70 22.44
N GLN A 167 25.28 -11.15 23.70
CA GLN A 167 25.46 -10.27 24.85
C GLN A 167 26.95 -10.30 25.17
N SER A 168 27.68 -9.25 24.79
CA SER A 168 29.01 -8.91 25.30
C SER A 168 29.15 -7.41 25.28
#